data_AF-A0A662IQ34-F1
#
_entry.id   AF-A0A662IQ34-F1
#
_cell.length_a   1.000
_cell.length_b   1.000
_cell.length_c   1.000
_cell.angle_alpha   90.00
_cell.angle_beta   90.00
_cell.angle_gamma   90.00
#
_symmetry.space_group_name_H-M   'P 1'
#
loop_
_entity.id
_entity.type
_entity.pdbx_description
1 polymer ?
#
loop_
_entity_poly.entity_id
_entity_poly.type
_entity_poly.pdbx_seq_one_letter_code
_entity_poly.pdbx_strand_id
1 'polypeptide(L)'
;GQRRLESFARARAPPVAVSRWVKGSLTASPINEWSALHVWLYLMREGVEANPLYARGFDRVGCWLCPASELAELKLVEELHPELWERWSTWLKNWASQRGLPERWVELGLWRWRRLPGDQRKLAERAGLSYVEPPAPMEVTVKLAPKACLKEPLLEASLSPAPRLEAVARLAPTVRARGLELKGALLLKAEGWSATLSEAGGVKVKASSLDAAEEGLIAVVKLAARSTHCSNCGSCVSQCPAGCTRLDDGLVDVDAERCTGCGTCNQVCPAAVYVAGGALKRALPHRLNSR
;
A
#
# COMPACT_ATOMS: atom_id res chain seq x y z
N GLY A 1 -2.90 22.84 3.85
CA GLY A 1 -1.78 23.66 3.36
C GLY A 1 -0.51 22.84 3.26
N GLN A 2 -0.46 21.90 2.31
CA GLN A 2 0.77 21.17 2.00
C GLN A 2 1.82 22.14 1.48
N ARG A 3 3.08 21.99 1.89
CA ARG A 3 4.19 22.83 1.45
C ARG A 3 5.27 21.98 0.80
N ARG A 4 5.90 22.49 -0.25
CA ARG A 4 6.89 21.75 -1.04
C ARG A 4 8.13 21.39 -0.23
N LEU A 5 8.49 22.26 0.72
CA LEU A 5 9.69 22.15 1.54
C LEU A 5 9.54 21.16 2.71
N GLU A 6 8.39 20.49 2.84
CA GLU A 6 8.17 19.49 3.91
C GLU A 6 8.75 18.11 3.57
N SER A 7 8.92 17.76 2.29
CA SER A 7 9.57 16.51 1.87
C SER A 7 9.87 16.46 0.38
N PHE A 8 10.79 15.58 -0.04
CA PHE A 8 11.07 15.35 -1.46
C PHE A 8 9.82 14.94 -2.28
N ALA A 9 8.91 14.17 -1.67
CA ALA A 9 7.65 13.79 -2.32
C ALA A 9 6.73 15.00 -2.54
N ARG A 10 6.67 15.92 -1.56
CA ARG A 10 5.87 17.15 -1.65
C ARG A 10 6.51 18.20 -2.53
N ALA A 11 7.84 18.17 -2.70
CA ALA A 11 8.58 19.11 -3.54
C ALA A 11 8.10 19.13 -4.99
N ARG A 12 7.64 17.98 -5.50
CA ARG A 12 7.14 17.81 -6.87
C ARG A 12 5.64 18.05 -7.00
N ALA A 13 4.93 18.28 -5.91
CA ALA A 13 3.48 18.41 -5.93
C ALA A 13 3.07 19.83 -6.34
N PRO A 14 2.18 19.98 -7.34
CA PRO A 14 1.73 21.29 -7.77
C PRO A 14 0.87 21.97 -6.68
N PRO A 15 0.79 23.31 -6.68
CA PRO A 15 -0.02 24.07 -5.72
C PRO A 15 -1.51 23.77 -5.85
N VAL A 16 -1.97 23.37 -7.04
CA VAL A 16 -3.34 22.93 -7.31
C VAL A 16 -3.28 21.56 -7.97
N ALA A 17 -3.95 20.58 -7.38
CA ALA A 17 -3.95 19.20 -7.88
C ALA A 17 -5.34 18.58 -7.76
N VAL A 18 -5.74 17.77 -8.74
CA VAL A 18 -6.91 16.91 -8.59
C VAL A 18 -6.56 15.77 -7.64
N SER A 19 -7.41 15.50 -6.65
CA SER A 19 -7.22 14.42 -5.70
C SER A 19 -7.24 13.08 -6.43
N ARG A 20 -6.16 12.31 -6.25
CA ARG A 20 -6.09 10.92 -6.73
C ARG A 20 -7.13 10.01 -6.05
N TRP A 21 -7.52 10.34 -4.83
CA TRP A 21 -8.31 9.46 -3.97
C TRP A 21 -9.79 9.82 -3.98
N VAL A 22 -10.12 11.10 -4.07
CA VAL A 22 -11.49 11.61 -4.01
C VAL A 22 -11.88 12.18 -5.36
N LYS A 23 -12.84 11.54 -6.04
CA LYS A 23 -13.28 11.94 -7.38
C LYS A 23 -13.82 13.36 -7.38
N GLY A 24 -13.43 14.16 -8.37
CA GLY A 24 -13.90 15.54 -8.53
C GLY A 24 -13.38 16.52 -7.47
N SER A 25 -12.54 16.08 -6.54
CA SER A 25 -11.96 16.95 -5.52
C SER A 25 -10.71 17.65 -6.06
N LEU A 26 -10.69 18.97 -5.95
CA LEU A 26 -9.51 19.80 -6.21
C LEU A 26 -8.86 20.18 -4.88
N THR A 27 -7.58 19.89 -4.72
CA THR A 27 -6.78 20.30 -3.57
C THR A 27 -5.97 21.52 -3.94
N ALA A 28 -6.23 22.64 -3.25
CA ALA A 28 -5.42 23.84 -3.33
C ALA A 28 -4.48 23.97 -2.11
N SER A 29 -3.23 24.32 -2.36
CA SER A 29 -2.20 24.60 -1.36
C SER A 29 -1.64 26.01 -1.58
N PRO A 30 -2.35 27.06 -1.09
CA PRO A 30 -1.97 28.46 -1.35
C PRO A 30 -0.57 28.83 -0.85
N ILE A 31 -0.13 28.19 0.23
CA ILE A 31 1.20 28.37 0.83
C ILE A 31 2.22 27.31 0.36
N ASN A 32 2.04 26.73 -0.84
CA ASN A 32 2.90 25.63 -1.33
C ASN A 32 4.39 25.97 -1.32
N GLU A 33 4.72 27.22 -1.64
CA GLU A 33 6.09 27.75 -1.70
C GLU A 33 6.68 28.12 -0.33
N TRP A 34 5.85 28.16 0.71
CA TRP A 34 6.29 28.71 1.98
C TRP A 34 7.16 27.70 2.74
N SER A 35 8.18 28.21 3.41
CA SER A 35 8.93 27.45 4.41
C SER A 35 8.21 27.52 5.77
N ALA A 36 8.63 26.69 6.73
CA ALA A 36 8.16 26.81 8.10
C ALA A 36 8.43 28.22 8.68
N LEU A 37 9.60 28.80 8.35
CA LEU A 37 9.96 30.16 8.77
C LEU A 37 9.01 31.22 8.21
N HIS A 38 8.66 31.16 6.92
CA HIS A 38 7.69 32.09 6.33
C HIS A 38 6.34 32.05 7.05
N VAL A 39 5.88 30.85 7.41
CA VAL A 39 4.63 30.68 8.15
C VAL A 39 4.73 31.35 9.53
N TRP A 40 5.80 31.10 10.29
CA TRP A 40 5.98 31.71 11.61
C TRP A 40 6.08 33.24 11.55
N LEU A 41 6.87 33.79 10.63
CA LEU A 41 6.98 35.23 10.45
C LEU A 41 5.64 35.89 10.11
N TYR A 42 4.84 35.23 9.27
CA TYR A 42 3.50 35.71 8.94
C TYR A 42 2.57 35.69 10.15
N LEU A 43 2.54 34.58 10.91
CA LEU A 43 1.70 34.49 12.12
C LEU A 43 2.08 35.57 13.15
N MET A 44 3.38 35.80 13.35
CA MET A 44 3.89 36.87 14.23
C MET A 44 3.49 38.26 13.74
N ARG A 45 3.61 38.52 12.43
CA ARG A 45 3.23 39.81 11.82
C ARG A 45 1.75 40.09 11.97
N GLU A 46 0.90 39.08 11.78
CA GLU A 46 -0.55 39.21 11.89
C GLU A 46 -1.06 39.12 13.35
N GLY A 47 -0.17 38.91 14.33
CA GLY A 47 -0.56 38.74 15.74
C GLY A 47 -1.42 37.50 15.99
N VAL A 48 -1.29 36.46 15.18
CA VAL A 48 -2.09 35.23 15.29
C VAL A 48 -1.52 34.34 16.40
N GLU A 49 -2.36 33.98 17.37
CA GLU A 49 -1.99 33.04 18.42
C GLU A 49 -1.84 31.62 17.86
N ALA A 50 -0.64 31.05 17.98
CA ALA A 50 -0.36 29.68 17.59
C ALA A 50 -0.74 28.70 18.72
N ASN A 51 -0.91 27.42 18.38
CA ASN A 51 -1.17 26.38 19.38
C ASN A 51 -0.06 26.38 20.46
N PRO A 52 -0.40 26.44 21.76
CA PRO A 52 0.59 26.50 22.85
C PRO A 52 1.59 25.34 22.87
N LEU A 53 1.24 24.19 22.28
CA LEU A 53 2.14 23.04 22.20
C LEU A 53 3.42 23.33 21.39
N TYR A 54 3.37 24.26 20.43
CA TYR A 54 4.59 24.68 19.71
C TYR A 54 5.60 25.34 20.65
N ALA A 55 5.14 26.12 21.63
CA ALA A 55 6.00 26.70 22.67
C ALA A 55 6.53 25.66 23.67
N ARG A 56 5.91 24.47 23.72
CA ARG A 56 6.34 23.33 24.53
C ARG A 56 7.27 22.35 23.78
N GLY A 57 7.70 22.71 22.57
CA GLY A 57 8.70 21.95 21.80
C GLY A 57 8.14 20.97 20.77
N PHE A 58 6.82 20.87 20.60
CA PHE A 58 6.23 20.08 19.52
C PHE A 58 6.42 20.78 18.18
N ASP A 59 6.91 20.08 17.16
CA ASP A 59 7.14 20.65 15.82
C ASP A 59 5.91 20.47 14.91
N ARG A 60 5.10 19.43 15.17
CA ARG A 60 3.87 19.11 14.46
C ARG A 60 2.83 18.52 15.41
N VAL A 61 1.83 19.33 15.71
CA VAL A 61 0.70 18.87 16.53
C VAL A 61 -0.16 17.87 15.76
N GLY A 62 -0.24 16.64 16.26
CA GLY A 62 -1.04 15.53 15.72
C GLY A 62 -1.53 14.59 16.82
N CYS A 63 -1.66 13.30 16.51
CA CYS A 63 -2.01 12.31 17.52
C CYS A 63 -0.81 12.08 18.47
N TRP A 64 -1.03 12.13 19.79
CA TRP A 64 0.04 11.97 20.79
C TRP A 64 0.72 10.60 20.81
N LEU A 65 0.06 9.55 20.29
CA LEU A 65 0.59 8.19 20.16
C LEU A 65 1.05 7.84 18.73
N CYS A 66 1.23 8.85 17.88
CA CYS A 66 1.50 8.64 16.46
C CYS A 66 2.82 7.88 16.25
N PRO A 67 2.82 6.76 15.51
CA PRO A 67 4.08 6.08 15.16
C PRO A 67 4.96 6.90 14.21
N ALA A 68 4.42 7.95 13.59
CA ALA A 68 5.19 8.86 12.75
C ALA A 68 5.82 10.03 13.53
N SER A 69 5.52 10.19 14.83
CA SER A 69 6.16 11.22 15.67
C SER A 69 7.61 10.88 15.95
N GLU A 70 8.41 11.91 16.21
CA GLU A 70 9.78 11.76 16.64
C GLU A 70 9.87 11.17 18.06
N LEU A 71 10.97 10.48 18.38
CA LEU A 71 11.15 9.96 19.74
C LEU A 71 11.24 11.09 20.78
N ALA A 72 11.80 12.24 20.38
CA ALA A 72 11.85 13.42 21.24
C ALA A 72 10.45 13.95 21.55
N GLU A 73 9.53 13.99 20.58
CA GLU A 73 8.15 14.38 20.82
C GLU A 73 7.42 13.39 21.73
N LEU A 74 7.63 12.07 21.54
CA LEU A 74 7.05 11.07 22.43
C LEU A 74 7.59 11.21 23.87
N LYS A 75 8.86 11.61 24.02
CA LYS A 75 9.43 11.92 25.33
C LYS A 75 8.79 13.16 25.96
N LEU A 76 8.50 14.20 25.16
CA LEU A 76 7.73 15.35 25.63
C LEU A 76 6.30 14.95 26.05
N VAL A 77 5.65 14.02 25.36
CA VAL A 77 4.35 13.47 25.79
C VAL A 77 4.46 12.76 27.14
N GLU A 78 5.50 11.95 27.36
CA GLU A 78 5.77 11.31 28.64
C GLU A 78 5.95 12.33 29.78
N GLU A 79 6.65 13.43 29.52
CA GLU A 79 6.93 14.45 30.53
C GLU A 79 5.72 15.35 30.82
N LEU A 80 4.97 15.75 29.79
CA LEU A 80 3.86 16.70 29.91
C LEU A 80 2.53 16.02 30.26
N HIS A 81 2.38 14.75 29.89
CA HIS A 81 1.14 13.96 30.04
C HIS A 81 1.47 12.52 30.48
N PRO A 82 2.04 12.33 31.68
CA PRO A 82 2.51 11.02 32.15
C PRO A 82 1.40 9.96 32.19
N GLU A 83 0.16 10.35 32.51
CA GLU A 83 -0.98 9.44 32.55
C GLU A 83 -1.34 8.87 31.16
N LEU A 84 -1.22 9.67 30.10
CA LEU A 84 -1.46 9.21 28.73
C LEU A 84 -0.33 8.27 28.29
N TRP A 85 0.91 8.63 28.59
CA TRP A 85 2.06 7.84 28.24
C TRP A 85 2.12 6.51 29.00
N GLU A 86 1.81 6.50 30.30
CA GLU A 86 1.77 5.28 31.11
C GLU A 86 0.77 4.28 30.54
N ARG A 87 -0.43 4.74 30.17
CA ARG A 87 -1.45 3.90 29.54
C ARG A 87 -0.95 3.28 28.23
N TRP A 88 -0.28 4.08 27.40
CA TRP A 88 0.23 3.62 26.10
C TRP A 88 1.43 2.69 26.23
N SER A 89 2.42 3.06 27.04
CA SER A 89 3.63 2.28 27.26
C SER A 89 3.31 0.93 27.92
N THR A 90 2.37 0.90 28.88
CA THR A 90 1.88 -0.36 29.48
C THR A 90 1.24 -1.25 28.42
N TRP A 91 0.39 -0.70 27.56
CA TRP A 91 -0.22 -1.46 26.47
C TRP A 91 0.84 -2.02 25.52
N LEU A 92 1.83 -1.22 25.11
CA LEU A 92 2.91 -1.64 24.22
C LEU A 92 3.77 -2.75 24.83
N LYS A 93 4.14 -2.63 26.11
CA LYS A 93 4.93 -3.64 26.83
C LYS A 93 4.17 -4.97 26.92
N ASN A 94 2.88 -4.92 27.23
CA ASN A 94 2.03 -6.12 27.26
C ASN A 94 1.90 -6.75 25.86
N TRP A 95 1.69 -5.93 24.84
CA TRP A 95 1.60 -6.41 23.45
C TRP A 95 2.91 -7.05 22.97
N ALA A 96 4.05 -6.46 23.34
CA ALA A 96 5.38 -6.97 23.04
C ALA A 96 5.64 -8.31 23.74
N SER A 97 5.37 -8.37 25.05
CA SER A 97 5.53 -9.58 25.86
C SER A 97 4.74 -10.78 25.30
N GLN A 98 3.48 -10.57 24.91
CA GLN A 98 2.63 -11.60 24.29
C GLN A 98 3.19 -12.16 22.97
N ARG A 99 4.14 -11.46 22.34
CA ARG A 99 4.79 -11.84 21.07
C ARG A 99 6.25 -12.27 21.25
N GLY A 100 6.69 -12.45 22.50
CA GLY A 100 8.08 -12.78 22.81
C GLY A 100 9.06 -11.65 22.48
N LEU A 101 8.58 -10.40 22.33
CA LEU A 101 9.42 -9.23 22.10
C LEU A 101 9.84 -8.62 23.45
N PRO A 102 11.12 -8.30 23.64
CA PRO A 102 11.61 -7.73 24.88
C PRO A 102 11.21 -6.26 25.04
N GLU A 103 11.19 -5.76 26.27
CA GLU A 103 10.85 -4.37 26.59
C GLU A 103 11.73 -3.34 25.85
N ARG A 104 13.00 -3.68 25.62
CA ARG A 104 13.94 -2.87 24.84
C ARG A 104 13.44 -2.54 23.42
N TRP A 105 12.60 -3.39 22.82
CA TRP A 105 11.94 -3.11 21.54
C TRP A 105 10.97 -1.90 21.63
N VAL A 106 10.28 -1.76 22.77
CA VAL A 106 9.40 -0.62 23.07
C VAL A 106 10.22 0.65 23.28
N GLU A 107 11.28 0.57 24.10
CA GLU A 107 12.16 1.69 24.43
C GLU A 107 12.83 2.31 23.20
N LEU A 108 13.30 1.46 22.27
CA LEU A 108 13.90 1.90 21.02
C LEU A 108 12.87 2.42 20.00
N GLY A 109 11.57 2.37 20.35
CA GLY A 109 10.48 2.81 19.51
C GLY A 109 10.28 1.95 18.25
N LEU A 110 10.77 0.71 18.23
CA LEU A 110 10.74 -0.18 17.05
C LEU A 110 9.32 -0.58 16.63
N TRP A 111 8.35 -0.44 17.54
CA TRP A 111 6.92 -0.60 17.30
C TRP A 111 6.34 0.34 16.24
N ARG A 112 7.03 1.44 15.95
CA ARG A 112 6.58 2.45 14.97
C ARG A 112 6.62 1.97 13.52
N TRP A 113 7.26 0.82 13.25
CA TRP A 113 7.42 0.30 11.90
C TRP A 113 6.77 -1.06 11.74
N ARG A 114 6.04 -1.22 10.64
CA ARG A 114 5.63 -2.56 10.17
C ARG A 114 6.82 -3.36 9.66
N ARG A 115 7.77 -2.71 8.96
CA ARG A 115 9.02 -3.30 8.46
C ARG A 115 10.15 -2.35 8.82
N LEU A 116 11.16 -2.82 9.55
CA LEU A 116 12.25 -1.95 10.01
C LEU A 116 13.09 -1.45 8.83
N PRO A 117 13.33 -0.13 8.73
CA PRO A 117 14.34 0.43 7.83
C PRO A 117 15.74 -0.11 8.14
N GLY A 118 16.65 -0.03 7.17
CA GLY A 118 18.01 -0.57 7.31
C GLY A 118 18.75 -0.10 8.56
N ASP A 119 18.68 1.19 8.89
CA ASP A 119 19.37 1.72 10.07
C ASP A 119 18.68 1.34 11.38
N GLN A 120 17.36 1.16 11.36
CA GLN A 120 16.62 0.66 12.53
C GLN A 120 16.87 -0.83 12.77
N ARG A 121 17.10 -1.62 11.70
CA ARG A 121 17.57 -3.02 11.83
C ARG A 121 18.94 -3.09 12.47
N LYS A 122 19.90 -2.28 12.00
CA LYS A 122 21.24 -2.18 12.62
C LYS A 122 21.15 -1.77 14.09
N LEU A 123 20.24 -0.85 14.43
CA LEU A 123 20.00 -0.43 15.81
C LEU A 123 19.46 -1.58 16.66
N ALA A 124 18.48 -2.34 16.15
CA ALA A 124 17.94 -3.51 16.81
C ALA A 124 19.01 -4.59 17.03
N GLU A 125 19.81 -4.91 16.01
CA GLU A 125 20.92 -5.86 16.09
C GLU A 125 21.96 -5.45 17.14
N ARG A 126 22.38 -4.18 17.15
CA ARG A 126 23.30 -3.62 18.16
C ARG A 126 22.74 -3.66 19.58
N ALA A 127 21.41 -3.62 19.72
CA ALA A 127 20.73 -3.76 20.99
C ALA A 127 20.49 -5.22 21.41
N GLY A 128 21.05 -6.19 20.68
CA GLY A 128 20.88 -7.62 20.96
C GLY A 128 19.48 -8.15 20.64
N LEU A 129 18.71 -7.41 19.83
CA LEU A 129 17.35 -7.78 19.46
C LEU A 129 17.35 -8.61 18.18
N SER A 130 16.84 -9.84 18.27
CA SER A 130 16.53 -10.64 17.09
C SER A 130 15.28 -10.07 16.43
N TYR A 131 15.47 -9.42 15.27
CA TYR A 131 14.37 -8.93 14.46
C TYR A 131 14.04 -9.93 13.35
N VAL A 132 12.85 -10.54 13.44
CA VAL A 132 12.27 -11.29 12.34
C VAL A 132 11.40 -10.33 11.54
N GLU A 133 11.75 -10.16 10.27
CA GLU A 133 10.98 -9.33 9.36
C GLU A 133 9.60 -9.95 9.14
N PRO A 134 8.50 -9.21 9.36
CA PRO A 134 7.18 -9.78 9.18
C PRO A 134 6.97 -10.11 7.70
N PRO A 135 6.20 -11.18 7.41
CA PRO A 135 5.94 -11.59 6.05
C PRO A 135 5.28 -10.43 5.29
N ALA A 136 5.60 -10.32 4.00
CA ALA A 136 4.93 -9.35 3.16
C ALA A 136 3.42 -9.68 3.11
N PRO A 137 2.54 -8.68 2.95
CA PRO A 137 1.10 -8.94 2.83
C PRO A 137 0.77 -9.88 1.67
N MET A 138 1.60 -9.85 0.62
CA MET A 138 1.57 -10.77 -0.50
C MET A 138 2.98 -11.04 -1.01
N GLU A 139 3.26 -12.30 -1.31
CA GLU A 139 4.48 -12.79 -1.96
C GLU A 139 4.14 -13.40 -3.32
N VAL A 140 5.01 -13.14 -4.29
CA VAL A 140 4.91 -13.66 -5.65
C VAL A 140 6.26 -14.28 -5.98
N THR A 141 6.29 -15.59 -6.20
CA THR A 141 7.49 -16.30 -6.60
C THR A 141 7.35 -16.69 -8.05
N VAL A 142 8.18 -16.13 -8.92
CA VAL A 142 8.18 -16.44 -10.36
C VAL A 142 9.17 -17.56 -10.64
N LYS A 143 8.70 -18.61 -11.30
CA LYS A 143 9.52 -19.65 -11.91
C LYS A 143 9.47 -19.44 -13.42
N LEU A 144 10.58 -18.97 -13.99
CA LEU A 144 10.73 -18.92 -15.44
C LEU A 144 10.75 -20.37 -15.95
N ALA A 145 9.81 -20.74 -16.81
CA ALA A 145 9.92 -21.99 -17.54
C ALA A 145 11.14 -21.87 -18.48
N PRO A 146 12.10 -22.81 -18.45
CA PRO A 146 13.24 -22.77 -19.35
C PRO A 146 12.77 -22.71 -20.81
N LYS A 147 13.51 -21.99 -21.65
CA LYS A 147 13.28 -21.76 -23.09
C LYS A 147 13.17 -23.02 -23.98
N ALA A 148 13.12 -24.22 -23.39
CA ALA A 148 13.09 -25.47 -24.12
C ALA A 148 11.65 -25.89 -24.43
N CYS A 149 11.31 -25.87 -25.73
CA CYS A 149 10.23 -26.62 -26.38
C CYS A 149 8.81 -26.01 -26.44
N LEU A 150 8.55 -24.82 -25.92
CA LEU A 150 7.24 -24.17 -26.09
C LEU A 150 7.27 -23.15 -27.25
N LYS A 151 6.29 -23.25 -28.16
CA LYS A 151 6.07 -22.26 -29.25
C LYS A 151 5.64 -20.88 -28.71
N GLU A 152 5.23 -20.81 -27.44
CA GLU A 152 4.71 -19.63 -26.75
C GLU A 152 5.37 -19.50 -25.37
N PRO A 153 5.71 -18.29 -24.91
CA PRO A 153 6.23 -18.07 -23.55
C PRO A 153 5.21 -18.48 -22.48
N LEU A 154 5.69 -19.30 -21.53
CA LEU A 154 4.97 -19.73 -20.34
C LEU A 154 5.66 -19.14 -19.10
N LEU A 155 4.91 -18.40 -18.30
CA LEU A 155 5.35 -17.89 -17.00
C LEU A 155 4.59 -18.64 -15.91
N GLU A 156 5.31 -19.31 -15.02
CA GLU A 156 4.73 -19.91 -13.83
C GLU A 156 5.05 -19.06 -12.60
N ALA A 157 4.08 -18.90 -11.72
CA ALA A 157 4.26 -18.20 -10.45
C ALA A 157 3.42 -18.82 -9.34
N SER A 158 3.73 -18.48 -8.10
CA SER A 158 2.89 -18.82 -6.93
C SER A 158 2.62 -17.57 -6.11
N LEU A 159 1.37 -17.43 -5.66
CA LEU A 159 0.88 -16.34 -4.81
C LEU A 159 0.69 -16.85 -3.39
N SER A 160 1.20 -16.10 -2.41
CA SER A 160 0.94 -16.34 -0.99
C SER A 160 0.52 -15.03 -0.32
N PRO A 161 -0.62 -14.97 0.39
CA PRO A 161 -1.62 -16.03 0.52
C PRO A 161 -2.37 -16.29 -0.81
N ALA A 162 -2.97 -17.47 -0.93
CA ALA A 162 -3.79 -17.81 -2.09
C ALA A 162 -5.09 -16.97 -2.10
N PRO A 163 -5.49 -16.41 -3.26
CA PRO A 163 -6.70 -15.59 -3.36
C PRO A 163 -7.98 -16.43 -3.47
N ARG A 164 -9.12 -15.82 -3.13
CA ARG A 164 -10.44 -16.42 -3.36
C ARG A 164 -10.81 -16.31 -4.84
N LEU A 165 -10.95 -17.44 -5.52
CA LEU A 165 -11.14 -17.49 -6.98
C LEU A 165 -12.40 -16.75 -7.43
N GLU A 166 -13.52 -16.91 -6.73
CA GLU A 166 -14.78 -16.22 -7.02
C GLU A 166 -14.60 -14.68 -7.01
N ALA A 167 -13.92 -14.16 -5.98
CA ALA A 167 -13.65 -12.74 -5.86
C ALA A 167 -12.70 -12.22 -6.96
N VAL A 168 -11.75 -13.05 -7.40
CA VAL A 168 -10.89 -12.73 -8.55
C VAL A 168 -11.72 -12.72 -9.85
N ALA A 169 -12.63 -13.67 -10.03
CA ALA A 169 -13.48 -13.78 -11.22
C ALA A 169 -14.36 -12.53 -11.39
N ARG A 170 -15.00 -12.05 -10.31
CA ARG A 170 -15.80 -10.81 -10.30
C ARG A 170 -15.00 -9.57 -10.72
N LEU A 171 -13.69 -9.57 -10.48
CA LEU A 171 -12.80 -8.46 -10.82
C LEU A 171 -12.17 -8.55 -12.22
N ALA A 172 -12.28 -9.70 -12.89
CA ALA A 172 -11.64 -9.96 -14.19
C ALA A 172 -11.91 -8.88 -15.27
N PRO A 173 -13.14 -8.32 -15.40
CA PRO A 173 -13.40 -7.27 -16.39
C PRO A 173 -12.51 -6.03 -16.23
N THR A 174 -12.04 -5.75 -15.01
CA THR A 174 -11.20 -4.58 -14.72
C THR A 174 -9.80 -4.63 -15.32
N VAL A 175 -9.39 -5.80 -15.81
CA VAL A 175 -8.13 -6.02 -16.55
C VAL A 175 -8.39 -6.51 -17.98
N ARG A 176 -9.59 -6.27 -18.52
CA ARG A 176 -10.04 -6.73 -19.86
C ARG A 176 -9.95 -8.26 -20.01
N ALA A 177 -10.16 -8.99 -18.92
CA ALA A 177 -10.19 -10.44 -18.93
C ALA A 177 -11.61 -10.96 -18.65
N ARG A 178 -11.92 -12.12 -19.23
CA ARG A 178 -13.08 -12.93 -18.86
C ARG A 178 -12.61 -14.07 -17.95
N GLY A 179 -13.24 -14.22 -16.79
CA GLY A 179 -13.05 -15.36 -15.89
C GLY A 179 -13.98 -16.52 -16.26
N LEU A 180 -13.43 -17.73 -16.30
CA LEU A 180 -14.17 -18.99 -16.40
C LEU A 180 -13.73 -19.89 -15.26
N GLU A 181 -14.67 -20.24 -14.38
CA GLU A 181 -14.41 -21.18 -13.30
C GLU A 181 -14.29 -22.61 -13.83
N LEU A 182 -13.25 -23.30 -13.35
CA LEU A 182 -12.95 -24.70 -13.58
C LEU A 182 -12.86 -25.37 -12.21
N LYS A 183 -12.91 -26.70 -12.15
CA LYS A 183 -12.76 -27.43 -10.88
C LYS A 183 -11.40 -27.10 -10.22
N GLY A 184 -11.43 -26.34 -9.13
CA GLY A 184 -10.25 -25.92 -8.34
C GLY A 184 -9.36 -24.85 -8.99
N ALA A 185 -9.82 -24.19 -10.06
CA ALA A 185 -9.04 -23.15 -10.75
C ALA A 185 -9.91 -22.14 -11.49
N LEU A 186 -9.37 -20.94 -11.70
CA LEU A 186 -9.96 -19.88 -12.52
C LEU A 186 -9.12 -19.67 -13.78
N LEU A 187 -9.75 -19.76 -14.95
CA LEU A 187 -9.14 -19.39 -16.22
C LEU A 187 -9.50 -17.95 -16.57
N LEU A 188 -8.50 -17.08 -16.65
CA LEU A 188 -8.61 -15.71 -17.11
C LEU A 188 -8.15 -15.63 -18.57
N LYS A 189 -9.01 -15.15 -19.47
CA LYS A 189 -8.67 -14.92 -20.88
C LYS A 189 -8.77 -13.44 -21.20
N ALA A 190 -7.70 -12.87 -21.75
CA ALA A 190 -7.66 -11.52 -22.28
C ALA A 190 -7.05 -11.53 -23.70
N GLU A 191 -7.03 -10.37 -24.34
CA GLU A 191 -6.31 -10.21 -25.60
C GLU A 191 -4.79 -10.34 -25.34
N GLY A 192 -4.13 -11.26 -26.05
CA GLY A 192 -2.68 -11.46 -25.97
C GLY A 192 -2.18 -12.37 -24.84
N TRP A 193 -3.00 -12.70 -23.84
CA TRP A 193 -2.62 -13.63 -22.77
C TRP A 193 -3.80 -14.42 -22.19
N SER A 194 -3.49 -15.59 -21.64
CA SER A 194 -4.40 -16.37 -20.81
C SER A 194 -3.66 -16.82 -19.55
N ALA A 195 -4.36 -16.84 -18.42
CA ALA A 195 -3.78 -17.25 -17.14
C ALA A 195 -4.70 -18.23 -16.42
N THR A 196 -4.13 -19.29 -15.87
CA THR A 196 -4.83 -20.19 -14.94
C THR A 196 -4.34 -19.89 -13.52
N LEU A 197 -5.27 -19.63 -12.60
CA LEU A 197 -5.02 -19.42 -11.18
C LEU A 197 -5.69 -20.54 -10.37
N SER A 198 -4.93 -21.31 -9.58
CA SER A 198 -5.47 -22.38 -8.73
C SER A 198 -5.86 -21.90 -7.33
N GLU A 199 -6.68 -22.67 -6.63
CA GLU A 199 -7.05 -22.43 -5.22
C GLU A 199 -5.82 -22.40 -4.28
N ALA A 200 -4.75 -23.10 -4.64
CA ALA A 200 -3.48 -23.09 -3.91
C ALA A 200 -2.60 -21.86 -4.24
N GLY A 201 -3.08 -20.92 -5.06
CA GLY A 201 -2.34 -19.72 -5.46
C GLY A 201 -1.33 -19.93 -6.60
N GLY A 202 -1.33 -21.10 -7.25
CA GLY A 202 -0.50 -21.35 -8.42
C GLY A 202 -1.02 -20.59 -9.64
N VAL A 203 -0.12 -19.92 -10.36
CA VAL A 203 -0.43 -19.12 -11.56
C VAL A 203 0.36 -19.64 -12.74
N LYS A 204 -0.31 -19.85 -13.87
CA LYS A 204 0.32 -20.18 -15.16
C LYS A 204 -0.17 -19.22 -16.21
N VAL A 205 0.71 -18.41 -16.78
CA VAL A 205 0.40 -17.44 -17.83
C VAL A 205 0.97 -17.92 -19.16
N LYS A 206 0.11 -18.06 -20.17
CA LYS A 206 0.48 -18.32 -21.56
C LYS A 206 0.20 -17.08 -22.39
N ALA A 207 1.15 -16.66 -23.20
CA ALA A 207 1.01 -15.47 -24.03
C ALA A 207 1.83 -15.59 -25.33
N SER A 208 1.61 -14.67 -26.27
CA SER A 208 2.37 -14.64 -27.53
C SER A 208 3.78 -14.07 -27.39
N SER A 209 4.07 -13.34 -26.30
CA SER A 209 5.38 -12.76 -26.00
C SER A 209 5.65 -12.77 -24.49
N LEU A 210 6.93 -12.67 -24.10
CA LEU A 210 7.29 -12.57 -22.69
C LEU A 210 6.67 -11.32 -22.07
N ASP A 211 6.59 -10.23 -22.83
CA ASP A 211 5.99 -8.99 -22.38
C ASP A 211 4.50 -9.15 -22.07
N ALA A 212 3.77 -9.84 -22.94
CA ALA A 212 2.36 -10.15 -22.71
C ALA A 212 2.18 -11.15 -21.55
N ALA A 213 3.12 -12.07 -21.33
CA ALA A 213 3.09 -12.97 -20.18
C ALA A 213 3.30 -12.22 -18.85
N GLU A 214 4.22 -11.25 -18.83
CA GLU A 214 4.44 -10.38 -17.67
C GLU A 214 3.24 -9.46 -17.41
N GLU A 215 2.61 -8.91 -18.46
CA GLU A 215 1.37 -8.15 -18.34
C GLU A 215 0.22 -8.99 -17.75
N GLY A 216 0.07 -10.23 -18.23
CA GLY A 216 -0.88 -11.18 -17.67
C GLY A 216 -0.62 -11.47 -16.19
N LEU A 217 0.65 -11.70 -15.81
CA LEU A 217 1.00 -11.89 -14.39
C LEU A 217 0.67 -10.64 -13.55
N ILE A 218 1.02 -9.45 -14.02
CA ILE A 218 0.72 -8.19 -13.34
C ILE A 218 -0.79 -8.03 -13.14
N ALA A 219 -1.59 -8.38 -14.15
CA ALA A 219 -3.04 -8.38 -14.06
C ALA A 219 -3.53 -9.35 -12.98
N VAL A 220 -3.11 -10.63 -13.02
CA VAL A 220 -3.51 -11.63 -12.03
C VAL A 220 -3.11 -11.21 -10.61
N VAL A 221 -1.90 -10.71 -10.39
CA VAL A 221 -1.43 -10.27 -9.07
C VAL A 221 -2.25 -9.07 -8.56
N LYS A 222 -2.62 -8.12 -9.42
CA LYS A 222 -3.50 -7.01 -9.04
C LYS A 222 -4.90 -7.50 -8.66
N LEU A 223 -5.47 -8.42 -9.41
CA LEU A 223 -6.78 -9.02 -9.09
C LEU A 223 -6.72 -9.76 -7.74
N ALA A 224 -5.69 -10.59 -7.55
CA ALA A 224 -5.46 -11.34 -6.32
C ALA A 224 -5.34 -10.39 -5.12
N ALA A 225 -4.48 -9.37 -5.19
CA ALA A 225 -4.31 -8.43 -4.09
C ALA A 225 -5.60 -7.67 -3.77
N ARG A 226 -6.37 -7.27 -4.78
CA ARG A 226 -7.68 -6.64 -4.58
C ARG A 226 -8.69 -7.59 -3.92
N SER A 227 -8.64 -8.88 -4.24
CA SER A 227 -9.52 -9.89 -3.64
C SER A 227 -9.17 -10.23 -2.19
N THR A 228 -7.88 -10.22 -1.84
CA THR A 228 -7.41 -10.66 -0.51
C THR A 228 -7.25 -9.52 0.49
N HIS A 229 -7.00 -8.29 0.04
CA HIS A 229 -6.74 -7.13 0.89
C HIS A 229 -7.71 -5.98 0.67
N CYS A 230 -8.93 -6.28 0.20
CA CYS A 230 -9.99 -5.26 0.14
C CYS A 230 -10.32 -4.77 1.56
N SER A 231 -10.27 -3.45 1.76
CA SER A 231 -10.68 -2.79 3.01
C SER A 231 -12.09 -2.18 2.94
N ASN A 232 -12.85 -2.48 1.88
CA ASN A 232 -14.19 -1.94 1.63
C ASN A 232 -14.27 -0.39 1.61
N CYS A 233 -13.16 0.29 1.28
CA CYS A 233 -13.07 1.75 1.28
C CYS A 233 -13.89 2.46 0.18
N GLY A 234 -14.41 1.75 -0.82
CA GLY A 234 -15.25 2.33 -1.88
C GLY A 234 -14.52 3.13 -2.96
N SER A 235 -13.20 3.29 -2.93
CA SER A 235 -12.47 4.09 -3.94
C SER A 235 -12.68 3.62 -5.37
N CYS A 236 -12.83 2.31 -5.60
CA CYS A 236 -13.09 1.78 -6.93
C CYS A 236 -14.51 2.08 -7.43
N VAL A 237 -15.49 2.14 -6.52
CA VAL A 237 -16.87 2.53 -6.82
C VAL A 237 -16.93 4.01 -7.17
N SER A 238 -16.38 4.86 -6.29
CA SER A 238 -16.43 6.31 -6.46
C SER A 238 -15.72 6.76 -7.74
N GLN A 239 -14.59 6.15 -8.08
CA GLN A 239 -13.76 6.54 -9.22
C GLN A 239 -14.15 5.86 -10.54
N CYS A 240 -15.12 4.93 -10.56
CA CYS A 240 -15.52 4.26 -11.78
C CYS A 240 -16.19 5.26 -12.75
N PRO A 241 -15.65 5.47 -13.97
CA PRO A 241 -16.26 6.38 -14.94
C PRO A 241 -17.55 5.82 -15.53
N ALA A 242 -17.63 4.50 -15.70
CA ALA A 242 -18.81 3.81 -16.23
C ALA A 242 -19.91 3.56 -15.17
N GLY A 243 -19.62 3.80 -13.89
CA GLY A 243 -20.53 3.49 -12.79
C GLY A 243 -20.88 1.99 -12.67
N CYS A 244 -19.95 1.12 -13.07
CA CYS A 244 -20.16 -0.33 -13.20
C CYS A 244 -19.59 -1.15 -12.02
N THR A 245 -19.20 -0.50 -10.92
CA THR A 245 -18.58 -1.15 -9.76
C THR A 245 -19.45 -0.94 -8.53
N ARG A 246 -19.72 -2.01 -7.79
CA ARG A 246 -20.48 -1.99 -6.53
C ARG A 246 -19.72 -2.70 -5.42
N LEU A 247 -20.00 -2.34 -4.19
CA LEU A 247 -19.58 -3.09 -3.00
C LEU A 247 -20.80 -3.87 -2.51
N ASP A 248 -20.68 -5.18 -2.45
CA ASP A 248 -21.74 -6.10 -2.03
C ASP A 248 -21.13 -7.17 -1.12
N ASP A 249 -21.67 -7.31 0.09
CA ASP A 249 -21.23 -8.25 1.12
C ASP A 249 -19.70 -8.33 1.33
N GLY A 250 -19.04 -7.17 1.36
CA GLY A 250 -17.58 -7.08 1.54
C GLY A 250 -16.75 -7.51 0.32
N LEU A 251 -17.39 -7.83 -0.80
CA LEU A 251 -16.76 -8.07 -2.10
C LEU A 251 -17.02 -6.90 -3.06
N VAL A 252 -16.08 -6.70 -3.97
CA VAL A 252 -16.25 -5.76 -5.08
C VAL A 252 -16.83 -6.54 -6.26
N ASP A 253 -17.98 -6.09 -6.75
CA ASP A 253 -18.62 -6.66 -7.92
C ASP A 253 -18.63 -5.67 -9.09
N VAL A 254 -18.45 -6.20 -10.30
CA VAL A 254 -18.26 -5.41 -11.51
C VAL A 254 -19.22 -5.90 -12.58
N ASP A 255 -20.11 -5.01 -13.01
CA ASP A 255 -20.96 -5.24 -14.17
C ASP A 255 -20.07 -5.33 -15.42
N ALA A 256 -19.94 -6.55 -15.94
CA ALA A 256 -19.05 -6.88 -17.04
C ALA A 256 -19.52 -6.28 -18.37
N GLU A 257 -20.82 -6.05 -18.56
CA GLU A 257 -21.37 -5.48 -19.79
C GLU A 257 -21.09 -3.98 -19.89
N ARG A 258 -21.11 -3.30 -18.74
CA ARG A 258 -20.81 -1.86 -18.66
C ARG A 258 -19.33 -1.55 -18.47
N CYS A 259 -18.52 -2.53 -18.08
CA CYS A 259 -17.09 -2.32 -17.81
C CYS A 259 -16.30 -2.16 -19.11
N THR A 260 -15.67 -0.99 -19.27
CA THR A 260 -14.78 -0.72 -20.43
C THR A 260 -13.36 -1.26 -20.26
N GLY A 261 -13.04 -1.86 -19.12
CA GLY A 261 -11.68 -2.30 -18.80
C GLY A 261 -10.65 -1.16 -18.78
N CYS A 262 -11.06 0.05 -18.41
CA CYS A 262 -10.17 1.24 -18.33
C CYS A 262 -9.09 1.15 -17.24
N GLY A 263 -9.27 0.29 -16.24
CA GLY A 263 -8.30 0.06 -15.18
C GLY A 263 -8.21 1.15 -14.11
N THR A 264 -9.05 2.20 -14.13
CA THR A 264 -9.07 3.26 -13.11
C THR A 264 -9.17 2.70 -11.68
N CYS A 265 -10.03 1.72 -11.47
CA CYS A 265 -10.19 1.04 -10.18
C CYS A 265 -8.89 0.35 -9.69
N ASN A 266 -8.06 -0.15 -10.60
CA ASN A 266 -6.76 -0.75 -10.28
C ASN A 266 -5.70 0.31 -9.93
N GLN A 267 -5.85 1.55 -10.42
CA GLN A 267 -4.92 2.65 -10.15
C GLN A 267 -5.21 3.36 -8.82
N VAL A 268 -6.46 3.34 -8.36
CA VAL A 268 -6.90 3.99 -7.12
C VAL A 268 -7.05 3.01 -5.94
N CYS A 269 -6.99 1.70 -6.17
CA CYS A 269 -7.10 0.72 -5.10
C CYS A 269 -5.76 0.58 -4.34
N PRO A 270 -5.72 0.82 -3.01
CA PRO A 270 -4.49 0.66 -2.23
C PRO A 270 -3.92 -0.76 -2.27
N ALA A 271 -4.76 -1.79 -2.34
CA ALA A 271 -4.30 -3.17 -2.47
C ALA A 271 -3.59 -3.42 -3.82
N ALA A 272 -4.13 -2.90 -4.92
CA ALA A 272 -3.50 -3.01 -6.23
C ALA A 272 -2.20 -2.19 -6.34
N VAL A 273 -2.17 -0.99 -5.72
CA VAL A 273 -1.02 -0.08 -5.82
C VAL A 273 0.11 -0.48 -4.88
N TYR A 274 -0.18 -0.73 -3.60
CA TYR A 274 0.84 -0.94 -2.58
C TYR A 274 1.12 -2.42 -2.33
N VAL A 275 0.09 -3.28 -2.27
CA VAL A 275 0.31 -4.71 -2.01
C VAL A 275 0.82 -5.42 -3.26
N ALA A 276 0.05 -5.38 -4.36
CA ALA A 276 0.49 -5.97 -5.63
C ALA A 276 1.74 -5.27 -6.17
N GLY A 277 1.81 -3.92 -6.12
CA GLY A 277 3.00 -3.19 -6.55
C GLY A 277 4.27 -3.57 -5.77
N GLY A 278 4.16 -3.71 -4.44
CA GLY A 278 5.27 -4.18 -3.62
C GLY A 278 5.69 -5.60 -3.95
N ALA A 279 4.73 -6.51 -4.16
CA ALA A 279 5.00 -7.91 -4.52
C ALA A 279 5.66 -8.03 -5.91
N LEU A 280 5.12 -7.32 -6.90
CA LEU A 280 5.65 -7.29 -8.27
C LEU A 280 7.04 -6.67 -8.33
N LYS A 281 7.34 -5.64 -7.51
CA LYS A 281 8.70 -5.05 -7.44
C LYS A 281 9.76 -6.05 -6.98
N ARG A 282 9.39 -6.98 -6.10
CA ARG A 282 10.28 -8.07 -5.66
C ARG A 282 10.40 -9.17 -6.72
N ALA A 283 9.28 -9.51 -7.37
CA ALA A 283 9.21 -10.62 -8.31
C ALA A 283 9.73 -10.31 -9.73
N LEU A 284 9.55 -9.08 -10.21
CA LEU A 284 9.91 -8.59 -11.54
C LEU A 284 10.60 -7.21 -11.46
N PRO A 285 11.81 -7.13 -10.88
CA PRO A 285 12.46 -5.85 -10.61
C PRO A 285 12.78 -5.02 -11.87
N HIS A 286 13.01 -5.65 -13.02
CA HIS A 286 13.33 -5.00 -14.30
C HIS A 286 12.18 -4.18 -14.90
N ARG A 287 10.92 -4.55 -14.62
CA ARG A 287 9.72 -3.89 -15.17
C ARG A 287 9.31 -2.60 -14.45
N LEU A 288 9.79 -2.39 -13.22
CA LEU A 288 9.39 -1.26 -12.37
C LEU A 288 10.49 -0.21 -12.16
N ASN A 289 11.71 -0.47 -12.64
CA ASN A 289 12.79 0.52 -12.71
C ASN A 289 12.82 1.28 -14.05
N SER A 290 11.94 0.94 -14.99
CA SER A 290 11.85 1.50 -16.35
C SER A 290 10.73 2.52 -16.55
N ARG A 291 10.17 3.08 -15.46
CA ARG A 291 9.20 4.18 -15.49
C ARG A 291 9.48 5.20 -14.39
#